data_AF-A0A1G2BW69-F1
#
_entry.id   AF-A0A1G2BW69-F1
#
_cell.length_a   1.000
_cell.length_b   1.000
_cell.length_c   1.000
_cell.angle_alpha   90.00
_cell.angle_beta   90.00
_cell.angle_gamma   90.00
#
_symmetry.space_group_name_H-M   'P 1'
#
loop_
_entity.id
_entity.type
_entity.pdbx_description
1 polymer ?
#
loop_
_entity_poly.entity_id
_entity_poly.type
_entity_poly.pdbx_seq_one_letter_code
_entity_poly.pdbx_strand_id
1 'polypeptide(L)'
;MFNYSIKIKIFLIGLLIISIVVLIFLISINKSRGRDLYRVSQAKVLATSLERYFDKNYAYPELVQTNITAIKIVTEKGVNQVGDYLYFQGPAKLLEEGTLVSSPSRYVIEFTLENSWDLWGISSSAGGTCRISNYLQMVCRSQDS
;
A
#
# COMPACT_ATOMS: atom_id res chain seq x y z
N MET A 1 8.21 -29.56 -42.33
CA MET A 1 9.21 -29.12 -41.33
C MET A 1 9.99 -27.96 -41.94
N PHE A 2 9.82 -26.73 -41.45
CA PHE A 2 10.53 -25.59 -42.00
C PHE A 2 12.04 -25.73 -41.76
N ASN A 3 12.82 -25.88 -42.83
CA ASN A 3 14.25 -26.11 -42.76
C ASN A 3 15.00 -24.76 -42.71
N TYR A 4 14.87 -24.06 -41.59
CA TYR A 4 15.54 -22.78 -41.38
C TYR A 4 17.06 -22.95 -41.22
N SER A 5 17.82 -22.05 -41.85
CA SER A 5 19.28 -21.94 -41.66
C SER A 5 19.63 -21.78 -40.18
N ILE A 6 20.76 -22.36 -39.75
CA ILE A 6 21.27 -22.31 -38.36
C ILE A 6 21.30 -20.86 -37.84
N LYS A 7 21.64 -19.89 -38.69
CA LYS A 7 21.67 -18.46 -38.35
C LYS A 7 20.29 -17.92 -37.95
N ILE A 8 19.23 -18.33 -38.66
CA ILE A 8 17.86 -17.90 -38.39
C ILE A 8 17.34 -18.53 -37.10
N LYS A 9 17.69 -19.80 -36.84
CA LYS A 9 17.34 -20.48 -35.58
C LYS A 9 17.93 -19.78 -34.35
N ILE A 10 19.21 -19.39 -34.42
CA ILE A 10 19.88 -18.66 -33.33
C ILE A 10 19.22 -17.28 -33.11
N PHE A 11 18.91 -16.56 -34.18
CA PHE A 11 18.22 -15.27 -34.10
C PHE A 11 16.84 -15.38 -33.42
N LEU A 12 16.04 -16.38 -33.83
CA LEU A 12 14.72 -16.61 -33.24
C LEU A 12 14.79 -17.00 -31.76
N ILE A 13 15.77 -17.82 -31.37
CA ILE A 13 16.01 -18.15 -29.95
C ILE A 13 16.40 -16.90 -29.16
N GLY A 14 17.29 -16.06 -29.69
CA GLY A 14 17.67 -14.80 -29.05
C GLY A 14 16.48 -13.86 -28.86
N LEU A 15 15.63 -13.72 -29.89
CA LEU A 15 14.43 -12.90 -29.83
C LEU A 15 13.41 -13.44 -28.82
N LEU A 16 13.27 -14.77 -28.72
CA LEU A 16 12.43 -15.42 -27.70
C LEU A 16 12.92 -15.10 -26.29
N ILE A 17 14.22 -15.19 -26.02
CA ILE A 17 14.80 -14.90 -24.70
C ILE A 17 14.55 -13.43 -24.32
N ILE A 18 14.79 -12.49 -25.24
CA ILE A 18 14.54 -11.06 -25.00
C ILE A 18 13.06 -10.82 -24.69
N SER A 19 12.15 -11.44 -25.45
CA SER A 19 10.71 -11.32 -25.24
C SER A 19 10.29 -11.82 -23.84
N ILE A 20 10.85 -12.96 -23.40
CA ILE A 20 10.58 -13.50 -22.05
C ILE A 20 11.07 -12.54 -20.97
N VAL A 21 12.27 -11.97 -21.10
CA VAL A 21 12.81 -11.01 -20.13
C VAL A 21 11.94 -9.76 -20.02
N VAL A 22 11.52 -9.20 -21.17
CA VAL A 22 10.61 -8.05 -21.21
C VAL A 22 9.26 -8.38 -20.57
N LEU A 23 8.71 -9.56 -20.84
CA LEU A 23 7.43 -9.99 -20.26
C LEU A 23 7.53 -10.09 -18.73
N ILE A 24 8.59 -10.72 -18.21
CA ILE A 24 8.84 -10.83 -16.77
C ILE A 24 8.97 -9.44 -16.13
N PHE A 25 9.70 -8.53 -16.78
CA PHE A 25 9.86 -7.16 -16.31
C PHE A 25 8.52 -6.41 -16.24
N LEU A 26 7.70 -6.49 -17.29
CA LEU A 26 6.37 -5.87 -17.31
C LEU A 26 5.43 -6.44 -16.25
N ILE A 27 5.43 -7.76 -16.06
CA ILE A 27 4.64 -8.43 -15.01
C ILE A 27 5.09 -7.97 -13.63
N SER A 28 6.40 -7.87 -13.41
CA SER A 28 6.97 -7.40 -12.14
C SER A 28 6.52 -5.98 -11.81
N ILE A 29 6.62 -5.05 -12.77
CA ILE A 29 6.14 -3.67 -12.60
C ILE A 29 4.65 -3.63 -12.28
N ASN A 30 3.83 -4.38 -13.01
CA ASN A 30 2.38 -4.34 -12.80
C ASN A 30 1.98 -4.93 -11.44
N LYS A 31 2.65 -6.01 -11.01
CA LYS A 31 2.45 -6.60 -9.69
C LYS A 31 2.88 -5.66 -8.57
N SER A 32 4.00 -4.96 -8.74
CA SER A 32 4.45 -3.93 -7.81
C SER A 32 3.44 -2.78 -7.71
N ARG A 33 3.00 -2.23 -8.86
CA ARG A 33 1.98 -1.17 -8.88
C ARG A 33 0.66 -1.58 -8.24
N GLY A 34 0.18 -2.79 -8.54
CA GLY A 34 -1.04 -3.33 -7.92
C GLY A 34 -0.92 -3.43 -6.40
N ARG A 35 0.27 -3.77 -5.89
CA ARG A 35 0.55 -3.85 -4.45
C ARG A 35 0.49 -2.47 -3.79
N ASP A 36 1.14 -1.46 -4.37
CA ASP A 36 1.15 -0.10 -3.85
C ASP A 36 -0.25 0.52 -3.83
N LEU A 37 -1.04 0.34 -4.92
CA LEU A 37 -2.43 0.78 -4.97
C LEU A 37 -3.27 0.11 -3.87
N TYR A 38 -3.05 -1.19 -3.65
CA TYR A 38 -3.73 -1.90 -2.57
C TYR A 38 -3.34 -1.34 -1.20
N ARG A 39 -2.05 -1.04 -0.95
CA ARG A 39 -1.59 -0.41 0.31
C ARG A 39 -2.28 0.93 0.55
N VAL A 40 -2.27 1.82 -0.44
CA VAL A 40 -2.93 3.13 -0.34
C VAL A 40 -4.43 2.97 -0.09
N SER A 41 -5.07 2.04 -0.78
CA SER A 41 -6.51 1.75 -0.58
C SER A 41 -6.80 1.31 0.86
N GLN A 42 -6.04 0.34 1.39
CA GLN A 42 -6.20 -0.15 2.77
C GLN A 42 -5.95 0.96 3.80
N ALA A 43 -4.89 1.76 3.61
CA ALA A 43 -4.59 2.88 4.48
C ALA A 43 -5.71 3.95 4.46
N LYS A 44 -6.29 4.23 3.29
CA LYS A 44 -7.44 5.14 3.16
C LYS A 44 -8.71 4.60 3.80
N VAL A 45 -8.99 3.30 3.67
CA VAL A 45 -10.15 2.68 4.33
C VAL A 45 -10.00 2.80 5.85
N LEU A 46 -8.82 2.46 6.39
CA LEU A 46 -8.53 2.62 7.82
C LEU A 46 -8.67 4.08 8.28
N ALA A 47 -8.07 5.03 7.53
CA ALA A 47 -8.18 6.45 7.82
C ALA A 47 -9.66 6.91 7.85
N THR A 48 -10.44 6.51 6.86
CA THR A 48 -11.88 6.82 6.78
C THR A 48 -12.65 6.25 7.97
N SER A 49 -12.30 5.04 8.42
CA SER A 49 -12.90 4.45 9.62
C SER A 49 -12.53 5.20 10.89
N LEU A 50 -11.30 5.73 10.99
CA LEU A 50 -10.89 6.58 12.11
C LEU A 50 -11.65 7.92 12.13
N GLU A 51 -11.90 8.54 10.97
CA GLU A 51 -12.76 9.73 10.89
C GLU A 51 -14.19 9.42 11.33
N ARG A 52 -14.76 8.31 10.87
CA ARG A 52 -16.10 7.88 11.31
C ARG A 52 -16.17 7.57 12.80
N TYR A 53 -15.10 7.02 13.38
CA TYR A 53 -14.99 6.83 14.81
C TYR A 53 -14.98 8.18 15.53
N PHE A 54 -14.22 9.16 15.04
CA PHE A 54 -14.16 10.51 15.60
C PHE A 54 -15.52 11.23 15.51
N ASP A 55 -16.23 11.12 14.40
CA ASP A 55 -17.56 11.72 14.21
C ASP A 55 -18.59 11.26 15.26
N LYS A 56 -18.38 10.08 15.87
CA LYS A 56 -19.26 9.52 16.89
C LYS A 56 -18.74 9.72 18.31
N ASN A 57 -17.44 9.61 18.52
CA ASN A 57 -16.82 9.60 19.84
C ASN A 57 -16.17 10.94 20.22
N TYR A 58 -16.06 11.88 19.27
CA TYR A 58 -15.37 13.18 19.41
C TYR A 58 -13.90 13.06 19.83
N ALA A 59 -13.32 11.87 19.68
CA ALA A 59 -11.93 11.56 19.93
C ALA A 59 -11.52 10.37 19.04
N TYR A 60 -10.24 10.27 18.68
CA TYR A 60 -9.69 9.06 18.07
C TYR A 60 -9.25 8.05 19.15
N PRO A 61 -9.16 6.74 18.83
CA PRO A 61 -8.66 5.76 19.77
C PRO A 61 -7.19 6.02 20.08
N GLU A 62 -6.78 5.91 21.34
CA GLU A 62 -5.38 6.13 21.73
C GLU A 62 -4.50 4.92 21.37
N LEU A 63 -3.44 5.17 20.61
CA LEU A 63 -2.46 4.18 20.17
C LEU A 63 -1.07 4.85 20.14
N VAL A 64 -0.15 4.37 20.98
CA VAL A 64 1.23 4.90 21.06
C VAL A 64 1.95 4.76 19.73
N GLN A 65 2.05 3.53 19.22
CA GLN A 65 2.53 3.20 17.89
C GLN A 65 2.21 1.73 17.64
N THR A 66 1.33 1.46 16.69
CA THR A 66 0.83 0.11 16.42
C THR A 66 1.04 -0.22 14.95
N ASN A 67 1.53 -1.43 14.67
CA ASN A 67 1.59 -1.88 13.28
C ASN A 67 0.17 -2.00 12.72
N ILE A 68 -0.08 -1.44 11.53
CA ILE A 68 -1.39 -1.47 10.88
C ILE A 68 -1.86 -2.91 10.68
N THR A 69 -0.94 -3.85 10.42
CA THR A 69 -1.23 -5.29 10.29
C THR A 69 -1.82 -5.92 11.55
N ALA A 70 -1.59 -5.33 12.73
CA ALA A 70 -2.15 -5.81 13.99
C ALA A 70 -3.58 -5.31 14.23
N ILE A 71 -4.08 -4.37 13.43
CA ILE A 71 -5.43 -3.80 13.54
C ILE A 71 -6.39 -4.71 12.79
N LYS A 72 -7.18 -5.50 13.54
CA LYS A 72 -8.18 -6.41 13.00
C LYS A 72 -9.53 -5.73 12.89
N ILE A 73 -9.92 -4.97 13.91
CA ILE A 73 -11.19 -4.27 13.96
C ILE A 73 -11.05 -2.90 14.63
N VAL A 74 -11.91 -1.97 14.25
CA VAL A 74 -12.17 -0.74 15.02
C VAL A 74 -13.65 -0.68 15.28
N THR A 75 -14.03 -0.60 16.55
CA THR A 75 -15.41 -0.48 17.02
C THR A 75 -15.57 0.76 17.87
N GLU A 76 -16.75 1.04 18.41
CA GLU A 76 -16.99 2.18 19.31
C GLU A 76 -16.17 2.10 20.60
N LYS A 77 -15.78 0.90 21.03
CA LYS A 77 -14.92 0.70 22.20
C LYS A 77 -13.43 0.91 21.88
N GLY A 78 -13.10 1.06 20.60
CA GLY A 78 -11.75 1.35 20.13
C GLY A 78 -11.17 0.24 19.25
N VAL A 79 -9.84 0.18 19.21
CA VAL A 79 -9.09 -0.70 18.31
C VAL A 79 -8.97 -2.10 18.91
N ASN A 80 -9.28 -3.12 18.12
CA ASN A 80 -9.25 -4.53 18.51
C ASN A 80 -10.13 -4.89 19.72
N GLN A 81 -11.14 -4.07 20.02
CA GLN A 81 -12.11 -4.33 21.06
C GLN A 81 -13.45 -4.72 20.45
N VAL A 82 -14.13 -5.68 21.07
CA VAL A 82 -15.46 -6.13 20.62
C VAL A 82 -16.51 -5.12 21.04
N GLY A 83 -17.20 -4.56 20.06
CA GLY A 83 -18.27 -3.58 20.22
C GLY A 83 -19.48 -3.93 19.36
N ASP A 84 -20.55 -3.17 19.55
CA ASP A 84 -21.81 -3.34 18.84
C ASP A 84 -21.77 -2.70 17.44
N TYR A 85 -20.89 -1.71 17.23
CA TYR A 85 -20.71 -1.00 15.98
C TYR A 85 -19.32 -1.21 15.39
N LEU A 86 -19.27 -1.69 14.15
CA LEU A 86 -18.03 -1.94 13.43
C LEU A 86 -17.72 -0.79 12.47
N TYR A 87 -16.64 -0.05 12.73
CA TYR A 87 -16.15 1.02 11.83
C TYR A 87 -15.13 0.51 10.83
N PHE A 88 -14.30 -0.45 11.23
CA PHE A 88 -13.25 -1.03 10.41
C PHE A 88 -13.19 -2.54 10.62
N GLN A 89 -13.00 -3.27 9.54
CA GLN A 89 -12.57 -4.66 9.55
C GLN A 89 -11.38 -4.79 8.63
N GLY A 90 -10.24 -5.17 9.19
CA GLY A 90 -9.02 -5.41 8.43
C GLY A 90 -9.19 -6.60 7.49
N PRO A 91 -8.53 -6.60 6.32
CA PRO A 91 -8.54 -7.75 5.45
C PRO A 91 -7.82 -8.92 6.14
N ALA A 92 -8.17 -10.15 5.76
CA ALA A 92 -7.56 -11.38 6.32
C ALA A 92 -6.03 -11.42 6.15
N LYS A 93 -5.49 -10.64 5.21
CA LYS A 93 -4.06 -10.46 5.00
C LYS A 93 -3.79 -9.00 4.65
N LEU A 94 -3.35 -8.21 5.64
CA LEU A 94 -2.72 -6.92 5.34
C LEU A 94 -1.37 -7.21 4.69
N LEU A 95 -1.16 -6.61 3.52
CA LEU A 95 -0.11 -7.07 2.64
C LEU A 95 1.28 -6.78 3.21
N GLU A 96 1.49 -5.64 3.89
CA GLU A 96 2.81 -5.24 4.39
C GLU A 96 2.76 -4.24 5.57
N GLU A 97 3.95 -3.96 6.13
CA GLU A 97 4.17 -3.17 7.33
C GLU A 97 3.85 -1.68 7.14
N GLY A 98 3.28 -1.10 8.18
CA GLY A 98 3.09 0.33 8.34
C GLY A 98 2.67 0.60 9.78
N THR A 99 2.72 1.86 10.21
CA THR A 99 2.48 2.23 11.61
C THR A 99 1.31 3.19 11.72
N LEU A 100 0.47 2.98 12.71
CA LEU A 100 -0.54 3.91 13.16
C LEU A 100 -0.15 4.47 14.53
N VAL A 101 -0.09 5.78 14.63
CA VAL A 101 -0.03 6.53 15.88
C VAL A 101 -1.32 7.32 15.99
N SER A 102 -1.97 7.28 17.15
CA SER A 102 -3.25 7.95 17.35
C SER A 102 -3.37 8.47 18.78
N SER A 103 -3.89 9.69 18.89
CA SER A 103 -4.21 10.38 20.15
C SER A 103 -5.59 11.00 19.99
N PRO A 104 -6.25 11.47 21.05
CA PRO A 104 -7.65 11.90 20.97
C PRO A 104 -7.94 12.95 19.89
N SER A 105 -6.97 13.80 19.54
CA SER A 105 -7.13 14.88 18.53
C SER A 105 -6.51 14.59 17.16
N ARG A 106 -5.69 13.54 17.02
CA ARG A 106 -4.94 13.30 15.78
C ARG A 106 -4.58 11.84 15.59
N TYR A 107 -4.52 11.43 14.33
CA TYR A 107 -3.89 10.18 13.92
C TYR A 107 -2.89 10.40 12.79
N VAL A 108 -1.94 9.49 12.69
CA VAL A 108 -0.97 9.41 11.60
C VAL A 108 -0.80 7.94 11.23
N ILE A 109 -1.15 7.61 9.99
CA ILE A 109 -0.88 6.33 9.35
C ILE A 109 0.33 6.53 8.46
N GLU A 110 1.39 5.77 8.66
CA GLU A 110 2.62 5.82 7.88
C GLU A 110 2.89 4.46 7.24
N PHE A 111 3.22 4.45 5.96
CA PHE A 111 3.52 3.24 5.20
C PHE A 111 4.49 3.56 4.07
N THR A 112 5.23 2.55 3.62
CA THR A 112 6.16 2.68 2.50
C THR A 112 5.53 2.17 1.21
N LEU A 113 5.94 2.76 0.11
CA LEU A 113 5.65 2.32 -1.25
C LEU A 113 6.97 1.96 -1.93
N GLU A 114 6.99 0.84 -2.63
CA GLU A 114 8.22 0.31 -3.23
C GLU A 114 8.49 0.86 -4.63
N ASN A 115 7.49 1.50 -5.25
CA ASN A 115 7.60 1.96 -6.63
C ASN A 115 7.56 3.49 -6.73
N SER A 116 8.17 4.02 -7.78
CA SER A 116 8.03 5.43 -8.16
C SER A 116 6.62 5.68 -8.70
N TRP A 117 5.95 6.67 -8.14
CA TRP A 117 4.64 7.13 -8.60
C TRP A 117 4.68 8.65 -8.77
N ASP A 118 4.75 9.10 -10.02
CA ASP A 118 4.69 10.53 -10.35
C ASP A 118 3.42 11.18 -9.79
N LEU A 119 2.30 10.44 -9.79
CA LEU A 119 1.00 10.87 -9.24
C LEU A 119 1.02 11.16 -7.74
N TRP A 120 1.98 10.60 -7.00
CA TRP A 120 2.13 10.80 -5.55
C TRP A 120 3.35 11.64 -5.19
N GLY A 121 3.96 12.31 -6.17
CA GLY A 121 5.15 13.14 -5.98
C GLY A 121 6.42 12.32 -5.67
N ILE A 122 6.41 11.02 -5.95
CA ILE A 122 7.56 10.13 -5.78
C ILE A 122 8.22 9.94 -7.15
N SER A 123 9.18 10.81 -7.46
CA SER A 123 9.90 10.83 -8.75
C SER A 123 11.15 9.93 -8.79
N SER A 124 11.56 9.36 -7.65
CA SER A 124 12.73 8.49 -7.53
C SER A 124 12.34 7.01 -7.71
N SER A 125 13.15 6.26 -8.45
CA SER A 125 12.96 4.81 -8.71
C SER A 125 12.98 3.92 -7.46
N ALA A 126 13.31 4.47 -6.29
CA ALA A 126 13.40 3.76 -5.01
C ALA A 126 12.08 3.73 -4.20
N GLY A 127 11.01 4.36 -4.69
CA GLY A 127 9.77 4.48 -3.91
C GLY A 127 9.85 5.58 -2.84
N GLY A 128 9.04 5.46 -1.79
CA GLY A 128 8.94 6.51 -0.78
C GLY A 128 8.02 6.20 0.39
N THR A 129 8.04 7.07 1.39
CA THR A 129 7.20 6.98 2.59
C THR A 129 5.99 7.88 2.44
N CYS A 130 4.81 7.31 2.63
CA CYS A 130 3.53 8.00 2.61
C CYS A 130 2.94 8.10 4.01
N ARG A 131 2.29 9.24 4.27
CA ARG A 131 1.62 9.55 5.53
C ARG A 131 0.20 9.99 5.26
N ILE A 132 -0.76 9.40 5.94
CA ILE A 132 -2.16 9.86 5.99
C ILE A 132 -2.45 10.36 7.40
N SER A 133 -2.94 11.60 7.50
CA SER A 133 -3.37 12.20 8.76
C SER A 133 -4.83 12.62 8.71
N ASN A 134 -5.28 13.32 9.77
CA ASN A 134 -6.60 13.94 9.86
C ASN A 134 -7.08 14.55 8.53
N TYR A 135 -8.39 14.48 8.32
CA TYR A 135 -9.06 14.95 7.10
C TYR A 135 -8.67 14.18 5.84
N LEU A 136 -8.15 12.95 6.02
CA LEU A 136 -7.70 12.08 4.93
C LEU A 136 -6.59 12.68 4.08
N GLN A 137 -5.81 13.62 4.62
CA GLN A 137 -4.71 14.24 3.91
C GLN A 137 -3.58 13.24 3.75
N MET A 138 -3.23 12.93 2.49
CA MET A 138 -2.11 12.04 2.15
C MET A 138 -0.93 12.85 1.60
N VAL A 139 0.25 12.63 2.16
CA VAL A 139 1.51 13.22 1.70
C VAL A 139 2.56 12.12 1.58
N CYS A 140 3.23 12.04 0.45
CA CYS A 140 4.33 11.11 0.23
C CYS A 140 5.65 11.88 0.02
N ARG A 141 6.74 11.27 0.46
CA ARG A 141 8.11 11.77 0.26
C ARG A 141 8.98 10.66 -0.29
N SER A 142 9.84 11.02 -1.22
CA SER A 142 10.89 10.11 -1.72
C SER A 142 11.77 9.65 -0.56
N GLN A 143 12.28 8.41 -0.64
CA GLN A 143 13.26 7.90 0.33
C GLN A 143 14.64 8.57 0.21
N ASP A 144 14.92 9.28 -0.88
CA ASP A 144 16.22 9.91 -1.17
C ASP A 144 16.30 11.41 -0.81
N SER A 145 15.31 11.95 -0.07
CA SER A 145 15.24 13.38 0.29
C SER A 145 15.59 13.68 1.75
#